data_AF-A0A086J9T3-F1
#
_entry.id   AF-A0A086J9T3-F1
#
_cell.length_a   1.000
_cell.length_b   1.000
_cell.length_c   1.000
_cell.angle_alpha   90.00
_cell.angle_beta   90.00
_cell.angle_gamma   90.00
#
_symmetry.space_group_name_H-M   'P 1'
#
loop_
_entity.id
_entity.type
_entity.pdbx_description
1 polymer ?
#
loop_
_entity_poly.entity_id
_entity_poly.type
_entity_poly.pdbx_seq_one_letter_code
_entity_poly.pdbx_strand_id
1 'polypeptide(L)'
;CPAPKRKQPPPKKQRVPQRPSSAGGNSASRSKSRDGSDDEENGADISMGTFDPRNRTNKAKLVAQLLCRWWYVLPDWPPADFDYVTELTNRRLKLVTLEEYEDLDDVDEQGFTKVYQISAFPGVFRDPNGRAIDLRPAEGRPCHSNLIKKSEYELLQLVETAIKNQLEKLKESVYDERANRKKLEAELSDVSKELQRHRLREEMLKSKKLASGKGA
;
A
#
# COMPACT_ATOMS: atom_id res chain seq x y z
N CYS A 1 37.07 31.90 53.50
CA CYS A 1 36.09 31.97 52.39
C CYS A 1 36.37 33.20 51.53
N PRO A 2 36.57 33.00 50.21
CA PRO A 2 36.03 33.96 49.24
C PRO A 2 35.37 33.29 48.01
N ALA A 3 34.13 33.73 47.79
CA ALA A 3 33.28 33.90 46.60
C ALA A 3 33.19 32.87 45.43
N PRO A 4 31.96 32.59 44.92
CA PRO A 4 31.69 31.61 43.86
C PRO A 4 31.83 32.17 42.43
N LYS A 5 32.27 31.31 41.49
CA LYS A 5 32.40 31.62 40.05
C LYS A 5 31.05 31.54 39.33
N ARG A 6 30.63 32.66 38.70
CA ARG A 6 29.46 32.75 37.80
C ARG A 6 29.75 32.12 36.43
N LYS A 7 28.77 31.37 35.91
CA LYS A 7 28.74 30.77 34.56
C LYS A 7 28.46 31.83 33.49
N GLN A 8 29.16 31.75 32.35
CA GLN A 8 28.92 32.60 31.18
C GLN A 8 27.81 32.03 30.27
N PRO A 9 27.00 32.87 29.60
CA PRO A 9 26.03 32.44 28.60
C PRO A 9 26.65 32.27 27.19
N PRO A 10 26.10 31.38 26.33
CA PRO A 10 26.59 31.16 24.97
C PRO A 10 26.18 32.28 23.98
N PRO A 11 26.98 32.52 22.91
CA PRO A 11 26.76 33.61 21.96
C PRO A 11 25.68 33.33 20.89
N LYS A 12 25.03 34.42 20.43
CA LYS A 12 23.89 34.49 19.50
C LYS A 12 24.27 34.14 18.03
N LYS A 13 23.42 33.36 17.34
CA LYS A 13 23.51 33.08 15.89
C LYS A 13 22.98 34.25 15.06
N GLN A 14 23.77 34.73 14.09
CA GLN A 14 23.37 35.70 13.06
C GLN A 14 22.75 35.00 11.84
N ARG A 15 21.81 35.69 11.18
CA ARG A 15 20.99 35.26 10.04
C ARG A 15 21.19 36.25 8.89
N VAL A 16 21.49 35.81 7.67
CA VAL A 16 21.48 36.64 6.43
C VAL A 16 21.25 35.74 5.18
N PRO A 17 20.90 36.25 3.97
CA PRO A 17 19.53 36.18 3.41
C PRO A 17 19.42 35.61 1.97
N GLN A 18 18.19 35.42 1.48
CA GLN A 18 17.84 35.06 0.09
C GLN A 18 17.62 36.28 -0.84
N ARG A 19 17.91 36.12 -2.14
CA ARG A 19 17.21 36.68 -3.34
C ARG A 19 18.05 36.47 -4.63
N PRO A 20 17.56 36.72 -5.88
CA PRO A 20 16.20 36.61 -6.45
C PRO A 20 16.17 35.91 -7.84
N SER A 21 14.96 35.80 -8.40
CA SER A 21 14.54 35.30 -9.71
C SER A 21 14.84 36.21 -10.91
N SER A 22 14.94 35.65 -12.12
CA SER A 22 14.51 36.27 -13.40
C SER A 22 14.41 35.24 -14.54
N ALA A 23 13.66 35.61 -15.58
CA ALA A 23 13.03 34.75 -16.58
C ALA A 23 13.68 34.84 -17.99
N GLY A 24 13.42 33.82 -18.82
CA GLY A 24 13.19 33.94 -20.27
C GLY A 24 14.37 33.66 -21.22
N GLY A 25 14.11 32.87 -22.28
CA GLY A 25 14.89 32.93 -23.53
C GLY A 25 15.15 31.59 -24.24
N ASN A 26 14.38 31.30 -25.29
CA ASN A 26 14.62 30.26 -26.31
C ASN A 26 15.81 30.61 -27.22
N SER A 27 16.63 29.62 -27.62
CA SER A 27 17.16 29.53 -29.00
C SER A 27 17.93 28.23 -29.27
N ALA A 28 17.87 27.82 -30.54
CA ALA A 28 18.22 26.52 -31.11
C ALA A 28 19.70 26.15 -31.24
N SER A 29 19.90 24.84 -31.41
CA SER A 29 20.88 24.14 -32.27
C SER A 29 22.39 24.26 -31.98
N ARG A 30 23.02 23.11 -31.63
CA ARG A 30 24.17 22.59 -32.38
C ARG A 30 24.51 21.13 -32.01
N SER A 31 24.55 20.32 -33.04
CA SER A 31 25.03 18.94 -33.14
C SER A 31 26.47 18.73 -32.65
N LYS A 32 26.74 17.60 -31.99
CA LYS A 32 27.91 16.75 -32.31
C LYS A 32 27.77 15.34 -31.75
N SER A 33 27.85 14.39 -32.67
CA SER A 33 27.94 12.94 -32.52
C SER A 33 29.23 12.49 -31.82
N ARG A 34 29.11 11.37 -31.10
CA ARG A 34 30.10 10.37 -30.63
C ARG A 34 29.44 9.66 -29.44
N ASP A 35 29.47 8.35 -29.23
CA ASP A 35 30.08 7.19 -29.86
C ASP A 35 29.41 6.00 -29.13
N GLY A 36 29.35 4.82 -29.74
CA GLY A 36 28.60 3.69 -29.22
C GLY A 36 29.14 3.11 -27.92
N SER A 37 28.23 2.61 -27.09
CA SER A 37 28.47 1.44 -26.25
C SER A 37 27.13 0.74 -26.04
N ASP A 38 26.98 -0.40 -26.70
CA ASP A 38 25.97 -1.40 -26.39
C ASP A 38 26.31 -1.97 -25.00
N ASP A 39 25.54 -1.58 -24.01
CA ASP A 39 25.31 -2.40 -22.83
C ASP A 39 23.78 -2.58 -22.75
N GLU A 40 23.28 -3.67 -23.34
CA GLU A 40 21.92 -4.16 -23.11
C GLU A 40 21.83 -4.66 -21.66
N GLU A 41 21.85 -3.73 -20.72
CA GLU A 41 21.27 -3.95 -19.41
C GLU A 41 19.75 -3.93 -19.65
N ASN A 42 19.15 -5.11 -19.83
CA ASN A 42 17.71 -5.30 -19.81
C ASN A 42 17.17 -5.04 -18.38
N GLY A 43 17.41 -3.84 -17.88
CA GLY A 43 16.57 -3.19 -16.89
C GLY A 43 15.28 -2.92 -17.62
N ALA A 44 14.33 -3.86 -17.48
CA ALA A 44 12.95 -3.59 -17.81
C ALA A 44 12.56 -2.32 -17.05
N ASP A 45 12.64 -1.17 -17.73
CA ASP A 45 12.07 0.07 -17.29
C ASP A 45 10.62 -0.30 -16.98
N ILE A 46 10.29 -0.33 -15.70
CA ILE A 46 8.92 -0.54 -15.26
C ILE A 46 8.24 0.74 -15.72
N SER A 47 7.80 0.74 -16.98
CA SER A 47 7.01 1.79 -17.56
C SER A 47 5.74 1.80 -16.75
N MET A 48 5.75 2.64 -15.71
CA MET A 48 4.63 2.93 -14.85
C MET A 48 3.72 3.75 -15.75
N GLY A 49 3.04 3.04 -16.66
CA GLY A 49 2.30 3.63 -17.78
C GLY A 49 1.50 4.79 -17.26
N THR A 50 1.65 5.96 -17.90
CA THR A 50 1.22 7.29 -17.45
C THR A 50 0.00 7.25 -16.54
N PHE A 51 0.26 7.03 -15.25
CA PHE A 51 -0.80 6.81 -14.27
C PHE A 51 -1.30 8.19 -13.88
N ASP A 52 -2.42 8.64 -14.46
CA ASP A 52 -3.06 9.91 -14.06
C ASP A 52 -4.08 9.64 -12.94
N PRO A 53 -3.81 10.08 -11.69
CA PRO A 53 -4.74 9.93 -10.58
C PRO A 53 -6.09 10.61 -10.84
N ARG A 54 -6.12 11.60 -11.75
CA ARG A 54 -7.32 12.39 -12.08
C ARG A 54 -8.32 11.62 -12.92
N ASN A 55 -7.90 10.59 -13.65
CA ASN A 55 -8.78 9.76 -14.49
C ASN A 55 -9.40 8.56 -13.75
N ARG A 56 -9.22 8.46 -12.42
CA ARG A 56 -9.83 7.37 -11.65
C ARG A 56 -11.35 7.53 -11.54
N THR A 57 -12.06 6.45 -11.81
CA THR A 57 -13.49 6.32 -11.44
C THR A 57 -13.66 6.48 -9.94
N ASN A 58 -14.85 6.91 -9.49
CA ASN A 58 -15.14 7.06 -8.06
C ASN A 58 -14.90 5.76 -7.29
N LYS A 59 -15.30 4.62 -7.87
CA LYS A 59 -15.04 3.29 -7.32
C LYS A 59 -13.55 2.99 -7.16
N ALA A 60 -12.72 3.32 -8.16
CA ALA A 60 -11.27 3.14 -8.06
C ALA A 60 -10.63 4.04 -6.99
N LYS A 61 -11.17 5.24 -6.75
CA LYS A 61 -10.76 6.12 -5.64
C LYS A 61 -11.08 5.48 -4.30
N LEU A 62 -12.26 4.88 -4.13
CA LEU A 62 -12.63 4.16 -2.91
C LEU A 62 -11.74 2.94 -2.66
N VAL A 63 -11.44 2.15 -3.69
CA VAL A 63 -10.50 1.02 -3.59
C VAL A 63 -9.12 1.50 -3.14
N ALA A 64 -8.62 2.58 -3.73
CA ALA A 64 -7.32 3.14 -3.32
C ALA A 64 -7.34 3.64 -1.88
N GLN A 65 -8.39 4.33 -1.46
CA GLN A 65 -8.55 4.75 -0.07
C GLN A 65 -8.56 3.57 0.88
N LEU A 66 -9.30 2.50 0.57
CA LEU A 66 -9.37 1.28 1.37
C LEU A 66 -8.00 0.58 1.46
N LEU A 67 -7.27 0.47 0.35
CA LEU A 67 -5.95 -0.16 0.31
C LEU A 67 -4.90 0.55 1.19
N CYS A 68 -5.03 1.85 1.43
CA CYS A 68 -4.12 2.56 2.34
C CYS A 68 -4.38 2.29 3.83
N ARG A 69 -5.44 1.56 4.17
CA ARG A 69 -5.91 1.37 5.55
C ARG A 69 -6.65 0.04 5.72
N TRP A 70 -6.34 -0.94 4.87
CA TRP A 70 -7.10 -2.19 4.78
C TRP A 70 -7.02 -2.98 6.09
N TRP A 71 -5.86 -2.92 6.77
CA TRP A 71 -5.58 -3.60 8.03
C TRP A 71 -6.41 -3.07 9.21
N TYR A 72 -7.15 -1.97 9.04
CA TYR A 72 -8.09 -1.48 10.04
C TYR A 72 -9.51 -2.06 9.90
N VAL A 73 -9.80 -2.87 8.86
CA VAL A 73 -11.17 -3.36 8.63
C VAL A 73 -11.28 -4.76 8.02
N LEU A 74 -10.30 -5.18 7.23
CA LEU A 74 -10.30 -6.52 6.65
C LEU A 74 -9.64 -7.51 7.63
N PRO A 75 -9.99 -8.80 7.56
CA PRO A 75 -9.26 -9.85 8.27
C PRO A 75 -7.78 -9.87 7.92
N ASP A 76 -6.98 -10.46 8.79
CA ASP A 76 -5.56 -10.69 8.52
C ASP A 76 -5.39 -11.49 7.23
N TRP A 77 -4.40 -11.08 6.45
CA TRP A 77 -4.01 -11.76 5.22
C TRP A 77 -2.49 -11.84 5.13
N PRO A 78 -1.91 -13.02 4.86
CA PRO A 78 -2.58 -14.30 4.65
C PRO A 78 -3.26 -14.86 5.93
N PRO A 79 -4.25 -15.76 5.81
CA PRO A 79 -4.84 -16.44 6.97
C PRO A 79 -3.76 -17.20 7.77
N ALA A 80 -3.87 -17.17 9.10
CA ALA A 80 -2.88 -17.80 10.00
C ALA A 80 -2.87 -19.34 9.88
N ASP A 81 -3.98 -19.92 9.45
CA ASP A 81 -4.21 -21.36 9.27
C ASP A 81 -4.01 -21.82 7.82
N PHE A 82 -3.46 -20.97 6.94
CA PHE A 82 -3.20 -21.35 5.56
C PHE A 82 -2.13 -22.46 5.46
N ASP A 83 -2.47 -23.56 4.80
CA ASP A 83 -1.62 -24.75 4.68
C ASP A 83 -0.54 -24.59 3.60
N TYR A 84 0.60 -24.03 4.01
CA TYR A 84 1.77 -23.94 3.14
C TYR A 84 2.42 -25.30 2.84
N VAL A 85 2.23 -26.32 3.68
CA VAL A 85 2.84 -27.65 3.48
C VAL A 85 2.27 -28.29 2.21
N THR A 86 0.96 -28.23 2.06
CA THR A 86 0.27 -28.71 0.85
C THR A 86 0.70 -27.91 -0.38
N GLU A 87 0.77 -26.58 -0.29
CA GLU A 87 1.20 -25.75 -1.44
C GLU A 87 2.65 -25.99 -1.87
N LEU A 88 3.56 -26.16 -0.91
CA LEU A 88 4.95 -26.53 -1.17
C LEU A 88 5.02 -27.88 -1.88
N THR A 89 4.28 -28.87 -1.37
CA THR A 89 4.24 -30.22 -1.94
C THR A 89 3.72 -30.20 -3.38
N ASN A 90 2.61 -29.50 -3.62
CA ASN A 90 2.01 -29.36 -4.95
C ASN A 90 2.97 -28.75 -5.98
N ARG A 91 3.91 -27.89 -5.54
CA ARG A 91 4.91 -27.24 -6.40
C ARG A 91 6.26 -27.94 -6.41
N ARG A 92 6.37 -29.12 -5.79
CA ARG A 92 7.63 -29.86 -5.60
C ARG A 92 8.72 -29.00 -4.95
N LEU A 93 8.35 -28.29 -3.89
CA LEU A 93 9.24 -27.48 -3.09
C LEU A 93 9.39 -28.10 -1.70
N LYS A 94 10.60 -28.05 -1.15
CA LYS A 94 10.91 -28.56 0.18
C LYS A 94 11.39 -27.43 1.06
N LEU A 95 10.63 -27.12 2.10
CA LEU A 95 11.04 -26.15 3.10
C LEU A 95 12.20 -26.73 3.92
N VAL A 96 13.30 -26.00 3.97
CA VAL A 96 14.50 -26.31 4.78
C VAL A 96 14.85 -25.11 5.64
N THR A 97 15.61 -25.33 6.71
CA THR A 97 16.13 -24.20 7.50
C THR A 97 17.23 -23.48 6.74
N LEU A 98 17.59 -22.26 7.17
CA LEU A 98 18.69 -21.53 6.55
C LEU A 98 20.03 -22.25 6.73
N GLU A 99 20.22 -22.94 7.85
CA GLU A 99 21.41 -23.72 8.12
C GLU A 99 21.52 -24.91 7.15
N GLU A 100 20.43 -25.67 6.99
CA GLU A 100 20.37 -26.82 6.07
C GLU A 100 20.49 -26.39 4.60
N TYR A 101 20.03 -25.17 4.28
CA TYR A 101 19.99 -24.68 2.91
C TYR A 101 21.36 -24.58 2.25
N GLU A 102 22.41 -24.27 3.01
CA GLU A 102 23.78 -24.18 2.49
C GLU A 102 24.39 -25.56 2.20
N ASP A 103 23.97 -26.58 2.95
CA ASP A 103 24.57 -27.93 2.91
C ASP A 103 23.85 -28.88 1.93
N LEU A 104 22.54 -28.69 1.72
CA LEU A 104 21.74 -29.57 0.86
C LEU A 104 21.89 -29.23 -0.63
N ASP A 105 21.75 -30.25 -1.48
CA ASP A 105 21.64 -30.03 -2.93
C ASP A 105 20.38 -29.23 -3.29
N ASP A 106 20.45 -28.49 -4.39
CA ASP A 106 19.34 -27.63 -4.85
C ASP A 106 18.06 -28.41 -5.14
N VAL A 107 18.20 -29.67 -5.55
CA VAL A 107 17.09 -30.59 -5.83
C VAL A 107 17.40 -31.92 -5.15
N ASP A 108 16.45 -32.45 -4.38
CA ASP A 108 16.61 -33.74 -3.73
C ASP A 108 16.37 -34.93 -4.68
N GLU A 109 16.63 -36.14 -4.19
CA GLU A 109 16.46 -37.39 -4.95
C GLU A 109 15.03 -37.60 -5.44
N GLN A 110 14.04 -37.01 -4.77
CA GLN A 110 12.62 -37.08 -5.11
C GLN A 110 12.22 -35.94 -6.06
N GLY A 111 13.16 -35.10 -6.49
CA GLY A 111 12.95 -33.99 -7.41
C GLY A 111 12.21 -32.81 -6.77
N PHE A 112 12.37 -32.59 -5.46
CA PHE A 112 11.91 -31.38 -4.78
C PHE A 112 13.03 -30.34 -4.72
N THR A 113 12.72 -29.11 -5.08
CA THR A 113 13.66 -27.99 -4.97
C THR A 113 13.67 -27.46 -3.54
N LYS A 114 14.86 -27.35 -2.93
CA LYS A 114 14.99 -26.75 -1.58
C LYS A 114 14.56 -25.29 -1.62
N VAL A 115 13.85 -24.85 -0.59
CA VAL A 115 13.47 -23.44 -0.40
C VAL A 115 13.53 -23.09 1.07
N TYR A 116 13.79 -21.83 1.37
CA TYR A 116 13.65 -21.30 2.73
C TYR A 116 12.62 -20.18 2.76
N GLN A 117 11.95 -20.02 3.90
CA GLN A 117 10.97 -18.95 4.09
C GLN A 117 11.66 -17.62 4.39
N ILE A 118 11.21 -16.54 3.75
CA ILE A 118 11.69 -15.19 4.06
C ILE A 118 11.04 -14.75 5.38
N SER A 119 11.86 -14.56 6.41
CA SER A 119 11.40 -14.30 7.79
C SER A 119 10.40 -13.13 7.92
N ALA A 120 10.64 -12.04 7.19
CA ALA A 120 9.77 -10.86 7.21
C ALA A 120 8.44 -11.04 6.43
N PHE A 121 8.32 -12.09 5.60
CA PHE A 121 7.17 -12.31 4.73
C PHE A 121 6.69 -13.76 4.80
N PRO A 122 5.90 -14.12 5.82
CA PRO A 122 5.32 -15.44 5.93
C PRO A 122 4.57 -15.86 4.67
N GLY A 123 4.81 -17.09 4.20
CA GLY A 123 4.26 -17.60 2.96
C GLY A 123 5.01 -17.19 1.68
N VAL A 124 6.12 -16.44 1.79
CA VAL A 124 7.03 -16.15 0.69
C VAL A 124 8.33 -16.92 0.90
N PHE A 125 8.74 -17.64 -0.12
CA PHE A 125 9.90 -18.53 -0.08
C PHE A 125 10.93 -18.09 -1.12
N ARG A 126 12.19 -18.45 -0.93
CA ARG A 126 13.25 -18.22 -1.91
C ARG A 126 13.87 -19.54 -2.34
N ASP A 127 14.06 -19.69 -3.66
CA ASP A 127 14.72 -20.85 -4.28
C ASP A 127 16.22 -20.59 -4.53
N PRO A 128 17.00 -21.61 -4.94
CA PRO A 128 18.44 -21.49 -5.20
C PRO A 128 18.80 -20.48 -6.30
N ASN A 129 17.87 -20.23 -7.22
CA ASN A 129 18.04 -19.24 -8.27
C ASN A 129 17.77 -17.80 -7.78
N GLY A 130 17.50 -17.61 -6.48
CA GLY A 130 17.18 -16.33 -5.88
C GLY A 130 15.75 -15.84 -6.16
N ARG A 131 14.91 -16.65 -6.81
CA ARG A 131 13.54 -16.27 -7.15
C ARG A 131 12.65 -16.37 -5.92
N ALA A 132 11.89 -15.30 -5.67
CA ALA A 132 10.87 -15.28 -4.63
C ALA A 132 9.58 -15.97 -5.13
N ILE A 133 9.13 -16.97 -4.38
CA ILE A 133 7.93 -17.74 -4.64
C ILE A 133 6.89 -17.35 -3.59
N ASP A 134 5.87 -16.60 -4.02
CA ASP A 134 4.74 -16.23 -3.16
C ASP A 134 3.68 -17.34 -3.18
N LEU A 135 3.50 -18.03 -2.06
CA LEU A 135 2.49 -19.08 -1.87
C LEU A 135 1.25 -18.57 -1.14
N ARG A 136 1.18 -17.28 -0.78
CA ARG A 136 0.03 -16.73 -0.07
C ARG A 136 -1.23 -16.81 -0.94
N PRO A 137 -2.41 -17.08 -0.36
CA PRO A 137 -3.63 -17.27 -1.13
C PRO A 137 -4.04 -16.03 -1.91
N ALA A 138 -4.43 -16.21 -3.17
CA ALA A 138 -4.97 -15.11 -3.98
C ALA A 138 -6.32 -14.60 -3.43
N GLU A 139 -7.09 -15.48 -2.79
CA GLU A 139 -8.34 -15.15 -2.11
C GLU A 139 -8.08 -14.31 -0.87
N GLY A 140 -8.98 -13.38 -0.58
CA GLY A 140 -8.86 -12.46 0.57
C GLY A 140 -7.76 -11.40 0.43
N ARG A 141 -6.81 -11.55 -0.51
CA ARG A 141 -5.70 -10.62 -0.70
C ARG A 141 -6.17 -9.18 -0.86
N PRO A 142 -5.72 -8.23 -0.02
CA PRO A 142 -6.02 -6.81 -0.15
C PRO A 142 -5.35 -6.20 -1.38
N CYS A 143 -5.92 -6.42 -2.56
CA CYS A 143 -5.43 -5.86 -3.82
C CYS A 143 -6.55 -5.25 -4.65
N HIS A 144 -6.19 -4.38 -5.59
CA HIS A 144 -7.15 -3.70 -6.46
C HIS A 144 -8.07 -4.69 -7.18
N SER A 145 -7.51 -5.76 -7.77
CA SER A 145 -8.28 -6.76 -8.52
C SER A 145 -9.34 -7.49 -7.69
N ASN A 146 -9.13 -7.64 -6.37
CA ASN A 146 -10.11 -8.23 -5.47
C ASN A 146 -11.13 -7.20 -4.99
N LEU A 147 -10.66 -6.02 -4.56
CA LEU A 147 -11.53 -5.00 -3.97
C LEU A 147 -12.43 -4.30 -5.00
N ILE A 148 -12.01 -4.14 -6.25
CA ILE A 148 -12.84 -3.52 -7.30
C ILE A 148 -14.09 -4.35 -7.64
N LYS A 149 -14.13 -5.63 -7.25
CA LYS A 149 -15.29 -6.53 -7.43
C LYS A 149 -16.42 -6.22 -6.45
N LYS A 150 -16.11 -5.63 -5.28
CA LYS A 150 -17.11 -5.21 -4.28
C LYS A 150 -18.03 -4.13 -4.81
N SER A 151 -19.25 -4.00 -4.26
CA SER A 151 -20.14 -2.90 -4.65
C SER A 151 -19.60 -1.54 -4.17
N GLU A 152 -20.03 -0.44 -4.80
CA GLU A 152 -19.65 0.90 -4.34
C GLU A 152 -20.13 1.18 -2.92
N TYR A 153 -21.35 0.72 -2.59
CA TYR A 153 -21.91 0.79 -1.24
C TYR A 153 -21.05 0.05 -0.21
N GLU A 154 -20.67 -1.19 -0.51
CA GLU A 154 -19.82 -2.00 0.37
C GLU A 154 -18.44 -1.35 0.56
N LEU A 155 -17.85 -0.80 -0.50
CA LEU A 155 -16.58 -0.08 -0.42
C LEU A 155 -16.70 1.16 0.48
N LEU A 156 -17.79 1.94 0.37
CA LEU A 156 -18.05 3.08 1.26
C LEU A 156 -18.14 2.64 2.72
N GLN A 157 -18.86 1.54 3.01
CA GLN A 157 -18.96 0.99 4.36
C GLN A 157 -17.59 0.57 4.92
N LEU A 158 -16.80 -0.15 4.12
CA LEU A 158 -15.47 -0.59 4.52
C LEU A 158 -14.53 0.59 4.77
N VAL A 159 -14.54 1.61 3.90
CA VAL A 159 -13.73 2.82 4.08
C VAL A 159 -14.15 3.59 5.33
N GLU A 160 -15.46 3.76 5.56
CA GLU A 160 -15.97 4.45 6.76
C GLU A 160 -15.51 3.73 8.04
N THR A 161 -15.69 2.41 8.10
CA THR A 161 -15.27 1.59 9.25
C THR A 161 -13.75 1.63 9.44
N ALA A 162 -12.97 1.54 8.36
CA ALA A 162 -11.52 1.61 8.44
C ALA A 162 -11.04 2.96 9.01
N ILE A 163 -11.63 4.08 8.58
CA ILE A 163 -11.28 5.40 9.10
C ILE A 163 -11.65 5.53 10.58
N LYS A 164 -12.83 5.03 10.99
CA LYS A 164 -13.24 5.01 12.40
C LYS A 164 -12.25 4.21 13.25
N ASN A 165 -11.90 3.00 12.82
CA ASN A 165 -10.94 2.16 13.54
C ASN A 165 -9.53 2.77 13.56
N GLN A 166 -9.12 3.42 12.48
CA GLN A 166 -7.85 4.17 12.43
C GLN A 166 -7.85 5.34 13.42
N LEU A 167 -8.95 6.10 13.51
CA LEU A 167 -9.09 7.19 14.49
C LEU A 167 -9.03 6.69 15.93
N GLU A 168 -9.65 5.54 16.23
CA GLU A 168 -9.55 4.90 17.55
C GLU A 168 -8.10 4.52 17.87
N LYS A 169 -7.41 3.87 16.93
CA LYS A 169 -5.99 3.53 17.10
C LYS A 169 -5.08 4.75 17.25
N LEU A 170 -5.42 5.85 16.62
CA LEU A 170 -4.66 7.10 16.74
C LEU A 170 -4.72 7.71 18.15
N LYS A 171 -5.70 7.33 18.98
CA LYS A 171 -5.77 7.74 20.39
C LYS A 171 -4.68 7.09 21.24
N GLU A 172 -4.18 5.93 20.82
CA GLU A 172 -3.09 5.20 21.48
C GLU A 172 -1.70 5.76 21.12
N SER A 173 -1.62 6.70 20.16
CA SER A 173 -0.33 7.26 19.70
C SER A 173 0.33 8.11 20.78
N VAL A 174 1.64 7.89 20.96
CA VAL A 174 2.51 8.71 21.82
C VAL A 174 2.91 10.04 21.18
N TYR A 175 2.60 10.24 19.89
CA TYR A 175 2.98 11.41 19.11
C TYR A 175 1.83 12.43 18.95
N ASP A 176 2.16 13.65 18.53
CA ASP A 176 1.16 14.67 18.22
C ASP A 176 0.48 14.41 16.87
N GLU A 177 -0.66 13.72 16.93
CA GLU A 177 -1.44 13.31 15.75
C GLU A 177 -2.57 14.29 15.39
N ARG A 178 -2.55 15.54 15.87
CA ARG A 178 -3.65 16.50 15.63
C ARG A 178 -3.95 16.74 14.15
N ALA A 179 -2.92 16.88 13.32
CA ALA A 179 -3.08 17.10 11.88
C ALA A 179 -3.70 15.86 11.20
N ASN A 180 -3.24 14.66 11.58
CA ASN A 180 -3.73 13.39 11.04
C ASN A 180 -5.18 13.13 11.46
N ARG A 181 -5.52 13.37 12.74
CA ARG A 181 -6.90 13.31 13.25
C ARG A 181 -7.83 14.20 12.44
N LYS A 182 -7.49 15.48 12.28
CA LYS A 182 -8.31 16.44 11.53
C LYS A 182 -8.51 16.01 10.08
N LYS A 183 -7.46 15.48 9.43
CA LYS A 183 -7.55 14.97 8.06
C LYS A 183 -8.50 13.76 7.97
N LEU A 184 -8.36 12.79 8.87
CA LEU A 184 -9.21 11.60 8.91
C LEU A 184 -10.66 11.93 9.23
N GLU A 185 -10.93 12.89 10.12
CA GLU A 185 -12.29 13.38 10.42
C GLU A 185 -12.96 14.02 9.20
N ALA A 186 -12.20 14.79 8.42
CA ALA A 186 -12.69 15.35 7.17
C ALA A 186 -13.00 14.26 6.13
N GLU A 187 -12.08 13.31 5.93
CA GLU A 187 -12.31 12.14 5.07
C GLU A 187 -13.54 11.33 5.53
N LEU A 188 -13.69 11.12 6.83
CA LEU A 188 -14.84 10.41 7.41
C LEU A 188 -16.15 11.14 7.11
N SER A 189 -16.18 12.47 7.29
CA SER A 189 -17.36 13.28 7.00
C SER A 189 -17.82 13.14 5.55
N ASP A 190 -16.87 13.16 4.60
CA ASP A 190 -17.17 13.06 3.18
C ASP A 190 -17.68 11.66 2.80
N VAL A 191 -17.02 10.61 3.30
CA VAL A 191 -17.43 9.21 3.07
C VAL A 191 -18.81 8.94 3.67
N SER A 192 -19.06 9.38 4.91
CA SER A 192 -20.37 9.21 5.57
C SER A 192 -21.49 9.92 4.83
N LYS A 193 -21.25 11.13 4.29
CA LYS A 193 -22.23 11.84 3.46
C LYS A 193 -22.55 11.06 2.18
N GLU A 194 -21.53 10.55 1.48
CA GLU A 194 -21.75 9.80 0.25
C GLU A 194 -22.48 8.47 0.53
N LEU A 195 -22.13 7.78 1.61
CA LEU A 195 -22.82 6.58 2.07
C LEU A 195 -24.30 6.86 2.36
N GLN A 196 -24.60 7.97 3.04
CA GLN A 196 -25.98 8.37 3.33
C GLN A 196 -26.75 8.70 2.05
N ARG A 197 -26.13 9.38 1.07
CA ARG A 197 -26.74 9.62 -0.24
C ARG A 197 -27.04 8.32 -0.98
N HIS A 198 -26.16 7.32 -0.85
CA HIS A 198 -26.38 6.01 -1.46
C HIS A 198 -27.57 5.29 -0.81
N ARG A 199 -27.70 5.34 0.52
CA ARG A 199 -28.86 4.76 1.24
C ARG A 199 -30.18 5.38 0.80
N LEU A 200 -30.24 6.72 0.77
CA LEU A 200 -31.44 7.44 0.35
C LEU A 200 -31.83 7.11 -1.10
N ARG A 201 -30.86 7.01 -2.01
CA ARG A 201 -31.10 6.62 -3.41
C ARG A 201 -31.72 5.21 -3.51
N GLU A 202 -31.18 4.24 -2.77
CA GLU A 202 -31.71 2.87 -2.74
C GLU A 202 -33.13 2.81 -2.15
N GLU A 203 -33.40 3.55 -1.08
CA GLU A 203 -34.73 3.63 -0.46
C GLU A 203 -35.76 4.25 -1.42
N MET A 204 -35.38 5.30 -2.16
CA MET A 204 -36.24 5.91 -3.18
C MET A 204 -36.52 4.94 -4.34
N LEU A 205 -35.51 4.23 -4.83
CA LEU A 205 -35.65 3.21 -5.88
C LEU A 205 -36.59 2.09 -5.44
N LYS A 206 -36.43 1.60 -4.20
CA LYS A 206 -37.28 0.56 -3.61
C LYS A 206 -38.73 1.02 -3.49
N SER A 207 -38.95 2.25 -3.01
CA SER A 207 -40.28 2.85 -2.86
C SER A 207 -40.98 3.02 -4.23
N LYS A 208 -40.24 3.45 -5.26
CA LYS A 208 -40.77 3.57 -6.63
C LYS A 208 -41.17 2.22 -7.23
N LYS A 209 -40.38 1.17 -6.97
CA LYS A 209 -40.68 -0.19 -7.43
C LYS A 209 -41.94 -0.77 -6.76
N LEU A 210 -42.12 -0.51 -5.46
CA LEU A 210 -43.32 -0.88 -4.71
C LEU A 210 -44.58 -0.15 -5.20
N ALA A 211 -44.47 1.13 -5.55
CA ALA A 211 -45.58 1.91 -6.10
C ALA A 211 -45.99 1.41 -7.51
N SER A 212 -45.03 1.02 -8.35
CA SER A 212 -45.29 0.51 -9.70
C SER A 212 -45.78 -0.95 -9.73
N GLY A 213 -45.49 -1.76 -8.71
CA GLY A 213 -45.93 -3.15 -8.62
C GLY A 213 -47.32 -3.36 -8.01
N LYS A 214 -47.94 -2.31 -7.45
CA LYS A 214 -49.31 -2.35 -6.90
C LYS A 214 -50.40 -1.97 -7.93
N GLY A 215 -50.01 -1.75 -9.19
CA GLY A 215 -50.92 -1.36 -10.29
C GLY A 215 -51.03 -2.38 -11.42
N ALA A 216 -50.65 -3.64 -11.19
CA ALA A 216 -50.77 -4.75 -12.14
C ALA A 216 -51.72 -5.82 -11.59
#